data_AF-A0A7W7N0Y5-F1
#
_entry.id   AF-A0A7W7N0Y5-F1
#
_cell.length_a   1.000
_cell.length_b   1.000
_cell.length_c   1.000
_cell.angle_alpha   90.00
_cell.angle_beta   90.00
_cell.angle_gamma   90.00
#
_symmetry.space_group_name_H-M   'P 1'
#
loop_
_entity.id
_entity.type
_entity.pdbx_description
1 polymer ?
#
loop_
_entity_poly.entity_id
_entity_poly.type
_entity_poly.pdbx_seq_one_letter_code
_entity_poly.pdbx_strand_id
1 'polypeptide(L)'
;MEHVELAAAEMKQASGVPALLAAALAVHNQIHDRAARIRVRLALHAGEICHDEHGVTGTALNLAFRLLAAEPLEQALAGSPGVLAMIASPWFYDEVIRHDPASAPAAYRPVHIIVKRTRSAAWIRRWDAR
;
A
#
# COMPACT_ATOMS: atom_id res chain seq x y z
N MET A 1 -12.94 -32.21 -13.27
CA MET A 1 -11.59 -31.63 -13.08
C MET A 1 -11.65 -30.25 -13.71
N GLU A 2 -12.29 -29.33 -13.00
CA GLU A 2 -12.43 -27.94 -13.46
C GLU A 2 -11.09 -27.24 -13.22
N HIS A 3 -10.51 -26.78 -14.32
CA HIS A 3 -9.43 -25.82 -14.31
C HIS A 3 -9.95 -24.55 -13.62
N VAL A 4 -9.54 -24.34 -12.37
CA VAL A 4 -9.64 -23.02 -11.75
C VAL A 4 -8.54 -22.19 -12.39
N GLU A 5 -8.87 -21.59 -13.53
CA GLU A 5 -8.17 -20.45 -14.08
C GLU A 5 -8.29 -19.33 -13.04
N LEU A 6 -7.31 -19.26 -12.12
CA LEU A 6 -7.07 -18.04 -11.39
C LEU A 6 -6.78 -17.00 -12.47
N ALA A 7 -7.81 -16.23 -12.80
CA ALA A 7 -7.69 -15.00 -13.51
C ALA A 7 -6.65 -14.18 -12.75
N ALA A 8 -5.40 -14.23 -13.21
CA ALA A 8 -4.52 -13.09 -13.13
C ALA A 8 -5.25 -12.00 -13.90
N ALA A 9 -6.22 -11.35 -13.24
CA ALA A 9 -6.77 -10.10 -13.70
C ALA A 9 -5.54 -9.28 -14.05
N GLU A 10 -5.39 -8.91 -15.32
CA GLU A 10 -4.36 -7.96 -15.75
C GLU A 10 -4.42 -6.84 -14.71
N MET A 11 -3.40 -6.76 -13.84
CA MET A 11 -3.35 -5.78 -12.76
C MET A 11 -2.97 -4.41 -13.32
N LYS A 12 -3.52 -4.09 -14.51
CA LYS A 12 -3.46 -2.83 -15.24
C LYS A 12 -4.12 -1.68 -14.50
N GLN A 13 -4.84 -1.93 -13.41
CA GLN A 13 -5.63 -0.92 -12.68
C GLN A 13 -5.29 -0.75 -11.19
N ALA A 14 -4.22 -1.40 -10.68
CA ALA A 14 -3.81 -1.19 -9.28
C ALA A 14 -3.47 0.29 -8.97
N SER A 15 -3.15 1.09 -9.99
CA SER A 15 -2.78 2.49 -9.84
C SER A 15 -3.93 3.42 -9.42
N GLY A 16 -5.16 3.09 -9.79
CA GLY A 16 -6.34 3.89 -9.44
C GLY A 16 -6.79 3.69 -7.99
N VAL A 17 -6.54 2.51 -7.42
CA VAL A 17 -7.07 2.11 -6.11
C VAL A 17 -6.66 3.07 -4.98
N PRO A 18 -5.37 3.48 -4.83
CA PRO A 18 -5.00 4.42 -3.78
C PRO A 18 -5.68 5.79 -3.92
N ALA A 19 -5.83 6.29 -5.16
CA ALA A 19 -6.47 7.57 -5.41
C ALA A 19 -7.98 7.53 -5.11
N LEU A 20 -8.67 6.47 -5.55
CA LEU A 20 -10.09 6.25 -5.26
C LEU A 20 -10.34 6.08 -3.76
N LEU A 21 -9.49 5.31 -3.06
CA LEU A 21 -9.57 5.14 -1.62
C LEU A 21 -9.36 6.47 -0.88
N ALA A 22 -8.36 7.27 -1.27
CA ALA A 22 -8.14 8.58 -0.68
C ALA A 22 -9.34 9.51 -0.88
N ALA A 23 -9.96 9.50 -2.06
CA ALA A 23 -11.17 10.28 -2.34
C ALA A 23 -12.36 9.83 -1.47
N ALA A 24 -12.60 8.52 -1.37
CA ALA A 24 -13.65 7.98 -0.52
C ALA A 24 -13.45 8.32 0.96
N LEU A 25 -12.22 8.19 1.47
CA LEU A 25 -11.88 8.58 2.84
C LEU A 25 -12.05 10.08 3.09
N ALA A 26 -11.73 10.93 2.10
CA ALA A 26 -11.93 12.37 2.20
C ALA A 26 -13.42 12.71 2.31
N VAL A 27 -14.27 12.13 1.44
CA VAL A 27 -15.72 12.31 1.48
C VAL A 27 -16.29 11.86 2.83
N HIS A 28 -15.92 10.65 3.29
CA HIS A 28 -16.31 10.13 4.60
C HIS A 28 -15.92 11.10 5.72
N ASN A 29 -14.68 11.58 5.74
CA ASN A 29 -14.20 12.46 6.81
C ASN A 29 -14.82 13.86 6.82
N GLN A 30 -15.35 14.32 5.69
CA GLN A 30 -16.04 15.61 5.58
C GLN A 30 -17.44 15.58 6.19
N ILE A 31 -18.15 14.47 6.04
CA ILE A 31 -19.54 14.32 6.52
C ILE A 31 -19.64 13.78 7.95
N HIS A 32 -18.51 13.41 8.56
CA HIS A 32 -18.46 12.84 9.90
C HIS A 32 -17.68 13.70 10.89
N ASP A 33 -18.13 13.65 12.14
CA ASP A 33 -17.44 14.26 13.28
C ASP A 33 -16.03 13.70 13.45
N ARG A 34 -15.18 14.48 14.12
CA ARG A 34 -13.76 14.14 14.33
C ARG A 34 -13.55 12.74 14.92
N ALA A 35 -14.44 12.27 15.78
CA ALA A 35 -14.36 10.95 16.40
C ALA A 35 -14.59 9.79 15.42
N ALA A 36 -15.29 10.03 14.30
CA ALA A 36 -15.62 9.04 13.27
C ALA A 36 -14.79 9.19 11.99
N ARG A 37 -13.80 10.09 11.98
CA ARG A 37 -12.86 10.25 10.86
C ARG A 37 -11.87 9.09 10.80
N ILE A 38 -11.64 8.61 9.60
CA ILE A 38 -10.78 7.47 9.28
C ILE A 38 -9.53 7.95 8.53
N ARG A 39 -8.38 7.45 8.95
CA ARG A 39 -7.10 7.66 8.26
C ARG A 39 -6.42 6.31 8.08
N VAL A 40 -5.91 6.04 6.89
CA VAL A 40 -5.45 4.69 6.50
C VAL A 40 -3.96 4.69 6.19
N ARG A 41 -3.30 3.61 6.64
CA ARG A 41 -1.97 3.20 6.16
C ARG A 41 -2.14 2.01 5.23
N LEU A 42 -1.52 2.06 4.06
CA LEU A 42 -1.60 1.02 3.03
C LEU A 42 -0.20 0.50 2.70
N ALA A 43 -0.03 -0.82 2.58
CA ALA A 43 1.19 -1.43 2.10
C ALA A 43 0.94 -2.20 0.81
N LEU A 44 1.76 -1.97 -0.21
CA LEU A 44 1.70 -2.68 -1.50
C LEU A 44 2.96 -3.51 -1.73
N HIS A 45 2.73 -4.78 -1.97
CA HIS A 45 3.76 -5.74 -2.36
C HIS A 45 3.12 -6.83 -3.21
N ALA A 46 3.91 -7.40 -4.11
CA ALA A 46 3.53 -8.55 -4.90
C ALA A 46 4.66 -9.57 -4.86
N GLY A 47 4.27 -10.83 -4.82
CA GLY A 47 5.14 -11.99 -4.73
C GLY A 47 4.29 -13.23 -4.55
N GLU A 48 4.94 -14.39 -4.61
CA GLU A 48 4.25 -15.67 -4.48
C GLU A 48 3.68 -15.84 -3.07
N ILE A 49 2.45 -16.33 -3.03
CA ILE A 49 1.76 -16.72 -1.80
C ILE A 49 1.39 -18.20 -1.90
N CYS A 50 1.63 -18.95 -0.83
CA CYS A 50 1.16 -20.31 -0.70
C CYS A 50 -0.14 -20.31 0.10
N HIS A 51 -1.08 -21.14 -0.29
CA HIS A 51 -2.29 -21.39 0.47
C HIS A 51 -2.12 -22.71 1.23
N ASP A 52 -2.32 -22.68 2.54
CA ASP A 52 -2.43 -23.89 3.36
C ASP A 52 -3.77 -23.90 4.12
N GLU A 53 -4.03 -25.00 4.83
CA GLU A 53 -5.23 -25.22 5.64
C GLU A 53 -5.42 -24.20 6.78
N HIS A 54 -4.41 -23.37 7.09
CA HIS A 54 -4.46 -22.30 8.10
C HIS A 54 -4.48 -20.89 7.50
N GLY A 55 -4.50 -20.74 6.17
CA GLY A 55 -4.65 -19.46 5.48
C GLY A 55 -3.58 -19.21 4.39
N VAL A 56 -3.27 -17.93 4.18
CA VAL A 56 -2.23 -17.51 3.23
C VAL A 56 -0.91 -17.39 3.97
N THR A 57 0.08 -18.19 3.60
CA THR A 57 1.44 -18.14 4.16
C THR A 57 2.45 -17.82 3.06
N GLY A 58 3.40 -16.94 3.34
CA GLY A 58 4.39 -16.54 2.34
C GLY A 58 5.35 -15.45 2.80
N THR A 59 6.55 -15.47 2.22
CA THR A 59 7.56 -14.41 2.39
C THR A 59 7.04 -13.06 1.91
N ALA A 60 6.23 -13.05 0.85
CA ALA A 60 5.56 -11.87 0.33
C ALA A 60 4.63 -11.22 1.38
N LEU A 61 3.76 -12.03 2.00
CA LEU A 61 2.83 -11.54 3.01
C LEU A 61 3.56 -11.02 4.25
N ASN A 62 4.61 -11.71 4.68
CA ASN A 62 5.48 -11.24 5.77
C ASN A 62 6.08 -9.86 5.46
N LEU A 63 6.58 -9.65 4.24
CA LEU A 63 7.11 -8.34 3.83
C LEU A 63 6.02 -7.27 3.81
N ALA A 64 4.82 -7.56 3.27
CA ALA A 64 3.71 -6.62 3.28
C ALA A 64 3.34 -6.17 4.70
N PHE A 65 3.24 -7.09 5.66
CA PHE A 65 2.99 -6.75 7.06
C PHE A 65 4.13 -5.96 7.70
N ARG A 66 5.38 -6.28 7.36
CA ARG A 66 6.56 -5.53 7.86
C ARG A 66 6.60 -4.11 7.30
N LEU A 67 6.22 -3.92 6.05
CA LEU A 67 6.07 -2.60 5.44
C LEU A 67 4.94 -1.81 6.12
N LEU A 68 3.79 -2.44 6.36
CA LEU A 68 2.66 -1.81 7.04
C LEU A 68 3.00 -1.36 8.47
N ALA A 69 3.80 -2.15 9.18
CA ALA A 69 4.26 -1.86 10.54
C ALA A 69 5.50 -0.95 10.60
N ALA A 70 5.99 -0.45 9.46
CA ALA A 70 7.20 0.34 9.42
C ALA A 70 6.98 1.74 10.01
N GLU A 71 7.85 2.13 10.94
CA GLU A 71 7.84 3.46 11.57
C GLU A 71 7.82 4.62 10.55
N PRO A 72 8.59 4.60 9.44
CA PRO A 72 8.51 5.65 8.43
C PRO A 72 7.11 5.86 7.84
N LEU A 73 6.29 4.80 7.70
CA LEU A 73 4.92 4.91 7.21
C LEU A 73 4.00 5.54 8.26
N GLU A 74 4.17 5.16 9.52
CA GLU A 74 3.45 5.75 10.64
C GLU A 74 3.72 7.24 10.75
N GLN A 75 4.99 7.64 10.76
CA GLN A 75 5.42 9.03 10.82
C GLN A 75 4.92 9.82 9.60
N ALA A 76 4.94 9.22 8.41
CA ALA A 76 4.46 9.88 7.20
C ALA A 76 2.97 10.26 7.29
N LEU A 77 2.13 9.39 7.86
CA LEU A 77 0.72 9.70 8.08
C LEU A 77 0.55 10.66 9.27
N ALA A 78 1.18 10.38 10.41
CA ALA A 78 1.05 11.21 11.62
C ALA A 78 1.46 12.67 11.38
N GLY A 79 2.53 12.90 10.61
CA GLY A 79 3.03 14.22 10.22
C GLY A 79 2.32 14.87 9.02
N SER A 80 1.14 14.39 8.64
CA SER A 80 0.34 14.94 7.55
C SER A 80 -1.11 15.20 8.00
N PRO A 81 -1.80 16.24 7.49
CA PRO A 81 -3.26 16.33 7.57
C PRO A 81 -3.99 15.33 6.66
N GLY A 82 -3.27 14.59 5.81
CA GLY A 82 -3.80 13.66 4.82
C GLY A 82 -4.52 12.44 5.37
N VAL A 83 -5.33 11.82 4.52
CA VAL A 83 -6.20 10.68 4.88
C VAL A 83 -5.57 9.32 4.56
N LEU A 84 -4.56 9.29 3.69
CA LEU A 84 -3.90 8.08 3.25
C LEU A 84 -2.39 8.27 3.16
N ALA A 85 -1.65 7.34 3.75
CA ALA A 85 -0.23 7.12 3.46
C ALA A 85 -0.04 5.69 2.98
N MET A 86 0.78 5.54 1.95
CA MET A 86 1.07 4.25 1.33
C MET A 86 2.56 3.98 1.31
N ILE A 87 2.95 2.73 1.52
CA ILE A 87 4.31 2.23 1.32
C ILE A 87 4.30 1.11 0.26
N ALA A 88 5.26 1.14 -0.66
CA ALA A 88 5.47 0.10 -1.65
C ALA A 88 6.81 -0.59 -1.45
N SER A 89 6.83 -1.91 -1.64
CA SER A 89 8.07 -2.71 -1.71
C SER A 89 8.95 -2.30 -2.91
N PRO A 90 10.26 -2.62 -2.92
CA PRO A 90 11.14 -2.34 -4.07
C PRO A 90 10.63 -2.90 -5.38
N TRP A 91 10.35 -4.21 -5.39
CA TRP A 91 9.84 -4.88 -6.58
C TRP A 91 8.57 -4.21 -7.12
N PHE A 92 7.60 -3.91 -6.25
CA PHE A 92 6.36 -3.28 -6.69
C PHE A 92 6.58 -1.84 -7.19
N TYR A 93 7.52 -1.11 -6.60
CA TYR A 93 7.85 0.23 -7.08
C TYR A 93 8.51 0.17 -8.46
N ASP A 94 9.56 -0.64 -8.60
CA ASP A 94 10.37 -0.72 -9.81
C ASP A 94 9.58 -1.32 -10.97
N GLU A 95 8.80 -2.38 -10.75
CA GLU A 95 8.12 -3.10 -11.82
C GLU A 95 6.72 -2.55 -12.16
N VAL A 96 6.06 -1.84 -11.25
CA VAL A 96 4.67 -1.37 -11.45
C VAL A 96 4.58 0.15 -11.39
N ILE A 97 4.91 0.75 -10.26
CA ILE A 97 4.67 2.18 -10.03
C ILE A 97 5.51 3.05 -10.97
N ARG A 98 6.79 2.68 -11.18
CA ARG A 98 7.73 3.46 -12.00
C ARG A 98 7.32 3.50 -13.47
N HIS A 99 6.62 2.47 -13.95
CA HIS A 99 6.24 2.31 -15.34
C HIS A 99 4.85 2.86 -15.67
N ASP A 100 4.06 3.25 -14.66
CA ASP A 100 2.74 3.81 -14.85
C ASP A 100 2.66 5.30 -14.46
N PRO A 101 2.52 6.23 -15.43
CA PRO A 101 2.34 7.65 -15.16
C PRO A 101 1.13 7.98 -14.27
N ALA A 102 0.05 7.20 -14.33
CA ALA A 102 -1.14 7.44 -13.50
C ALA A 102 -0.85 7.21 -12.00
N SER A 103 0.13 6.36 -11.69
CA SER A 103 0.63 6.16 -10.34
C SER A 103 1.44 7.35 -9.81
N ALA A 104 1.78 8.34 -10.64
CA ALA A 104 2.62 9.49 -10.30
C ALA A 104 3.91 9.11 -9.53
N PRO A 105 4.81 8.29 -10.13
CA PRO A 105 6.02 7.79 -9.46
C PRO A 105 6.90 8.87 -8.80
N ALA A 106 6.96 10.08 -9.37
CA ALA A 106 7.68 11.22 -8.77
C ALA A 106 7.13 11.68 -7.41
N ALA A 107 5.90 11.31 -7.05
CA ALA A 107 5.29 11.62 -5.76
C ALA A 107 5.71 10.66 -4.63
N TYR A 108 6.49 9.62 -4.94
CA TYR A 108 7.00 8.67 -3.95
C TYR A 108 8.37 9.11 -3.45
N ARG A 109 8.56 9.03 -2.13
CA ARG A 109 9.86 9.24 -1.49
C ARG A 109 10.49 7.89 -1.12
N PRO A 110 11.77 7.66 -1.42
CA PRO A 110 12.45 6.46 -0.95
C PRO A 110 12.66 6.52 0.57
N VAL A 111 12.54 5.38 1.23
CA VAL A 111 12.81 5.19 2.66
C VAL A 111 13.52 3.86 2.89
N HIS A 112 14.18 3.73 4.03
CA HIS A 112 14.66 2.44 4.54
C HIS A 112 13.80 2.02 5.73
N ILE A 113 13.38 0.76 5.75
CA ILE A 113 12.62 0.19 6.86
C ILE A 113 13.47 -0.84 7.61
N ILE A 114 13.32 -0.85 8.93
CA ILE A 114 13.90 -1.87 9.81
C ILE A 114 12.79 -2.35 10.74
N VAL A 115 12.25 -3.53 10.47
CA VAL A 115 11.13 -4.10 11.25
C VAL A 115 11.43 -5.56 11.56
N LYS A 116 11.49 -5.89 12.86
CA LYS A 116 11.96 -7.18 13.36
C LYS A 116 13.34 -7.51 12.74
N ARG A 117 13.43 -8.61 11.98
CA ARG A 117 14.67 -9.05 11.29
C ARG A 117 14.71 -8.61 9.82
N THR A 118 13.85 -7.69 9.39
CA THR A 118 13.78 -7.24 7.99
C THR A 118 14.35 -5.86 7.83
N ARG A 119 15.24 -5.74 6.86
CA ARG A 119 15.81 -4.49 6.36
C ARG A 119 15.50 -4.43 4.87
N SER A 120 14.85 -3.37 4.42
CA SER A 120 14.45 -3.20 3.02
C SER A 120 14.38 -1.73 2.67
N ALA A 121 14.73 -1.40 1.42
CA ALA A 121 14.27 -0.16 0.80
C ALA A 121 12.75 -0.23 0.60
N ALA A 122 12.09 0.92 0.55
CA ALA A 122 10.68 1.04 0.24
C ALA A 122 10.37 2.46 -0.24
N TRP A 123 9.16 2.69 -0.75
CA TRP A 123 8.73 3.97 -1.29
C TRP A 123 7.43 4.42 -0.65
N ILE A 124 7.39 5.64 -0.11
CA ILE A 124 6.20 6.19 0.54
C ILE A 124 5.58 7.31 -0.28
N ARG A 125 4.27 7.25 -0.48
CA ARG A 125 3.44 8.35 -1.01
C ARG A 125 2.34 8.70 -0.03
N ARG A 126 1.93 9.97 0.00
CA ARG A 126 0.80 10.46 0.79
C ARG A 126 -0.25 11.09 -0.12
N TRP A 127 -1.51 11.01 0.30
CA TRP A 127 -2.60 11.80 -0.26
C TRP A 127 -3.09 12.74 0.83
N ASP A 128 -2.67 13.98 0.70
CA ASP A 128 -3.06 15.06 1.58
C ASP A 128 -4.47 15.53 1.15
N ALA A 129 -5.42 15.60 2.08
CA ALA A 129 -6.75 16.13 1.78
C ALA A 129 -6.57 17.63 1.46
N ARG A 130 -7.01 18.05 0.28
CA ARG A 130 -7.04 19.46 -0.09
C ARG A 130 -8.05 20.22 0.76
#